data_AF-A0A915KR79-F1
#
_entry.id   AF-A0A915KR79-F1
#
_cell.length_a   1.000
_cell.length_b   1.000
_cell.length_c   1.000
_cell.angle_alpha   90.00
_cell.angle_beta   90.00
_cell.angle_gamma   90.00
#
_symmetry.space_group_name_H-M   'P 1'
#
loop_
_entity.id
_entity.type
_entity.pdbx_description
1 polymer ?
#
loop_
_entity_poly.entity_id
_entity_poly.type
_entity_poly.pdbx_seq_one_letter_code
_entity_poly.pdbx_strand_id
1 'polypeptide(L)'
;MLTELFDLHRRSCNYDDEQQIGEIGEQILEWKVSARWFKYEEDVEGVDHFWGRPHVSFLLLKSFYHFKQLFGKGLVILDPLVTNFDELNRFLRKTFETELSLDKKTAAFLVNLLSEKKVRYSGSNLLNRVSSKLSFVRNPRYSEPEREEF
;
A
#
# COMPACT_ATOMS: atom_id res chain seq x y z
N MET A 1 2.36 -11.59 -9.38
CA MET A 1 1.65 -10.30 -9.27
C MET A 1 2.44 -9.44 -8.30
N LEU A 2 2.75 -8.18 -8.63
CA LEU A 2 3.37 -7.21 -7.71
C LEU A 2 2.26 -6.62 -6.84
N THR A 3 2.47 -6.52 -5.53
CA THR A 3 1.55 -5.82 -4.61
C THR A 3 2.26 -4.63 -3.98
N GLU A 4 1.59 -3.50 -3.88
CA GLU A 4 2.12 -2.24 -3.31
C GLU A 4 1.26 -1.83 -2.11
N LEU A 5 1.89 -1.33 -1.04
CA LEU A 5 1.24 -0.67 0.09
C LEU A 5 1.34 0.85 -0.11
N PHE A 6 0.22 1.54 0.09
CA PHE A 6 0.15 3.00 0.05
C PHE A 6 -0.30 3.53 1.41
N ASP A 7 0.46 4.48 1.94
CA ASP A 7 0.14 5.17 3.18
C ASP A 7 -0.26 6.61 2.91
N LEU A 8 -1.25 7.07 3.66
CA LEU A 8 -1.76 8.42 3.56
C LEU A 8 -0.79 9.41 4.23
N HIS A 9 -0.30 10.36 3.45
CA HIS A 9 0.59 11.41 3.92
C HIS A 9 -0.03 12.79 3.72
N ARG A 10 0.33 13.73 4.60
CA ARG A 10 0.10 15.14 4.33
C ARG A 10 1.08 15.59 3.24
N ARG A 11 0.58 16.25 2.20
CA ARG A 11 1.43 16.81 1.15
C ARG A 11 2.38 17.82 1.78
N SER A 12 3.67 17.72 1.47
CA SER A 12 4.63 18.75 1.83
C SER A 12 4.36 19.95 0.93
N CYS A 13 3.82 21.04 1.49
CA CYS A 13 3.75 22.32 0.80
C CYS A 13 5.17 22.91 0.77
N ASN A 14 5.60 23.47 -0.36
CA ASN A 14 6.81 24.30 -0.38
C ASN A 14 6.49 25.66 0.26
N TYR A 15 7.53 26.36 0.73
CA TYR A 15 7.38 27.70 1.33
C TYR A 15 6.69 28.72 0.40
N ASP A 16 6.82 28.54 -0.92
CA ASP A 16 6.15 29.37 -1.94
C ASP A 16 4.65 29.05 -2.11
N ASP A 17 4.21 27.85 -1.71
CA ASP A 17 2.80 27.44 -1.76
C ASP A 17 1.99 28.03 -0.59
N GLU A 18 2.64 28.52 0.47
CA GLU A 18 1.99 29.08 1.66
C GLU A 18 1.27 30.42 1.37
N GLN A 19 1.73 31.19 0.38
CA GLN A 19 1.14 32.51 0.07
C GLN A 19 -0.14 32.44 -0.78
N GLN A 20 -0.47 31.28 -1.36
CA GLN A 20 -1.69 31.08 -2.15
C GLN A 20 -2.81 30.35 -1.41
N ILE A 21 -2.53 29.73 -0.26
CA ILE A 21 -3.55 29.03 0.54
C ILE A 21 -4.22 30.06 1.47
N GLY A 22 -5.05 30.91 0.88
CA GLY A 22 -6.05 31.65 1.63
C GLY A 22 -7.02 30.68 2.29
N GLU A 23 -7.12 30.74 3.62
CA GLU A 23 -8.24 30.32 4.48
C GLU A 23 -9.18 29.22 3.96
N ILE A 24 -8.66 28.09 3.48
CA ILE A 24 -9.39 26.82 3.45
C ILE A 24 -8.42 25.76 3.92
N GLY A 25 -8.58 25.33 5.17
CA GLY A 25 -7.80 24.27 5.81
C GLY A 25 -8.07 22.87 5.26
N GLU A 26 -8.15 22.72 3.94
CA GLU A 26 -8.03 21.41 3.29
C GLU A 26 -6.54 21.08 3.18
N GLN A 27 -6.03 20.43 4.23
CA GLN A 27 -4.72 19.80 4.18
C GLN A 27 -4.71 18.86 2.98
N ILE A 28 -3.91 19.17 1.96
CA ILE A 28 -3.90 18.34 0.77
C ILE A 28 -3.27 16.99 1.14
N LEU A 29 -4.05 15.92 1.12
CA LEU A 29 -3.62 14.57 1.44
C LEU A 29 -3.19 13.86 0.15
N GLU A 30 -2.22 12.96 0.26
CA GLU A 30 -1.79 12.14 -0.88
C GLU A 30 -1.40 10.74 -0.42
N TRP A 31 -1.66 9.75 -1.27
CA TRP A 31 -1.27 8.37 -1.03
C TRP A 31 0.14 8.15 -1.58
N LYS A 32 1.08 7.76 -0.72
CA LYS A 32 2.46 7.45 -1.13
C LYS A 32 2.74 5.98 -0.94
N VAL A 33 3.39 5.35 -1.93
CA VAL A 33 3.84 3.97 -1.77
C VAL A 33 4.84 3.88 -0.62
N SER A 34 4.61 3.00 0.36
CA SER A 34 5.53 2.79 1.48
C SER A 34 6.25 1.45 1.43
N ALA A 35 5.65 0.43 0.80
CA ALA A 35 6.26 -0.89 0.65
C ALA A 35 5.74 -1.62 -0.60
N ARG A 36 6.44 -2.67 -1.03
CA ARG A 36 6.01 -3.59 -2.10
C ARG A 36 6.41 -5.03 -1.82
N TRP A 37 5.67 -5.97 -2.39
CA TRP A 37 5.97 -7.40 -2.30
C TRP A 37 6.09 -8.04 -3.69
N PHE A 38 7.21 -8.74 -3.87
CA PHE A 38 7.40 -9.74 -4.93
C PHE A 38 8.25 -10.88 -4.36
N LYS A 39 7.60 -11.90 -3.79
CA LYS A 39 8.19 -12.95 -2.93
C LYS A 39 8.77 -12.44 -1.61
N TYR A 40 9.46 -11.31 -1.64
CA TYR A 40 10.02 -10.59 -0.49
C TYR A 40 9.42 -9.18 -0.40
N GLU A 41 9.45 -8.61 0.80
CA GLU A 41 9.07 -7.23 1.10
C GLU A 41 10.24 -6.28 0.85
N GLU A 42 9.94 -5.13 0.25
CA GLU A 42 10.87 -4.01 0.12
C GLU A 42 10.15 -2.73 0.57
N ASP A 43 10.71 -2.04 1.55
CA ASP A 43 10.20 -0.77 2.05
C ASP A 43 10.83 0.41 1.30
N VAL A 44 10.15 1.55 1.32
CA VAL A 44 10.72 2.83 0.89
C VAL A 44 11.51 3.41 2.06
N GLU A 45 12.79 3.69 1.83
CA GLU A 45 13.74 4.17 2.82
C GLU A 45 14.36 5.53 2.42
N GLY A 46 14.77 6.30 3.44
CA GLY A 46 15.54 7.53 3.28
C GLY A 46 14.73 8.75 2.80
N VAL A 47 15.39 9.93 2.83
CA VAL A 47 14.81 11.21 2.39
C VAL A 47 14.61 11.25 0.88
N ASP A 48 15.45 10.50 0.14
CA ASP A 48 15.39 10.37 -1.32
C ASP A 48 14.43 9.26 -1.79
N HIS A 49 13.76 8.58 -0.85
CA HIS A 49 12.71 7.59 -1.11
C HIS A 49 13.13 6.45 -2.06
N PHE A 50 14.24 5.77 -1.74
CA PHE A 50 14.71 4.62 -2.50
C PHE A 50 14.14 3.31 -1.94
N TRP A 51 14.12 2.25 -2.77
CA TRP A 51 13.71 0.92 -2.31
C TRP A 51 14.82 0.24 -1.48
N GLY A 52 14.45 -0.16 -0.28
CA GLY A 52 15.27 -0.90 0.69
C GLY A 52 15.75 -2.25 0.17
N ARG A 53 16.32 -3.07 1.08
CA ARG A 53 16.76 -4.43 0.72
C ARG A 53 15.56 -5.39 0.83
N PRO A 54 15.41 -6.35 -0.10
CA PRO A 54 14.37 -7.35 -0.02
C PRO A 54 14.56 -8.20 1.24
N HIS A 55 13.50 -8.37 2.02
CA HIS A 55 13.50 -9.12 3.27
C HIS A 55 12.21 -9.92 3.44
N VAL A 56 12.19 -10.82 4.42
CA VAL A 56 10.97 -11.57 4.77
C VAL A 56 10.13 -10.70 5.70
N SER A 57 8.86 -10.52 5.35
CA SER A 57 7.92 -9.71 6.13
C SER A 57 7.84 -10.15 7.58
N PHE A 58 7.89 -9.17 8.48
CA PHE A 58 7.67 -9.38 9.90
C PHE A 58 6.46 -8.59 10.38
N LEU A 59 5.35 -9.29 10.62
CA LEU A 59 4.13 -8.69 11.15
C LEU A 59 4.10 -8.82 12.67
N LEU A 60 3.84 -7.70 13.36
CA LEU A 60 3.66 -7.68 14.80
C LEU A 60 2.38 -8.45 15.20
N LEU A 61 2.44 -9.21 16.29
CA LEU A 61 1.28 -9.95 16.81
C LEU A 61 0.07 -9.03 17.08
N LYS A 62 0.33 -7.80 17.55
CA LYS A 62 -0.69 -6.78 17.75
C LYS A 62 -1.43 -6.45 16.44
N SER A 63 -0.72 -6.35 15.32
CA SER A 63 -1.31 -6.12 14.00
C SER A 63 -2.23 -7.26 13.59
N PHE A 64 -1.86 -8.52 13.85
CA PHE A 64 -2.73 -9.67 13.62
C PHE A 64 -4.02 -9.63 14.46
N TYR A 65 -3.93 -9.24 15.73
CA TYR A 65 -5.11 -9.12 16.58
C TYR A 65 -6.06 -8.02 16.06
N HIS A 66 -5.53 -6.85 15.71
CA HIS A 66 -6.31 -5.79 15.09
C HIS A 66 -6.92 -6.25 13.77
N PHE A 67 -6.16 -6.94 12.92
CA PHE A 67 -6.66 -7.49 11.66
C PHE A 67 -7.81 -8.47 11.89
N LYS A 68 -7.70 -9.42 12.82
CA LYS A 68 -8.78 -10.36 13.16
C LYS A 68 -10.05 -9.63 13.62
N GLN A 69 -9.90 -8.61 14.44
CA GLN A 69 -11.03 -7.81 14.93
C GLN A 69 -11.69 -7.00 13.79
N LEU A 70 -10.88 -6.38 12.94
CA LEU A 70 -11.34 -5.65 11.75
C LEU A 70 -11.99 -6.59 10.74
N PHE A 71 -11.50 -7.81 10.57
CA PHE A 71 -12.10 -8.78 9.66
C PHE A 71 -13.45 -9.29 10.19
N GLY A 72 -13.58 -9.47 11.50
CA GLY A 72 -14.82 -9.92 12.12
C GLY A 72 -15.94 -8.87 12.19
N LYS A 73 -15.60 -7.58 12.18
CA LYS A 73 -16.57 -6.47 12.26
C LYS A 73 -16.60 -5.57 11.02
N GLY A 74 -15.64 -5.75 10.13
CA GLY A 74 -15.46 -4.94 8.95
C GLY A 74 -16.43 -5.34 7.84
N LEU A 75 -16.45 -4.50 6.82
CA LEU A 75 -17.26 -4.71 5.65
C LEU A 75 -16.50 -5.58 4.64
N VAL A 76 -17.07 -6.74 4.29
CA VAL A 76 -16.53 -7.62 3.25
C VAL A 76 -17.48 -7.62 2.07
N ILE A 77 -17.00 -7.15 0.92
CA ILE A 77 -17.77 -7.07 -0.32
C ILE A 77 -17.12 -8.05 -1.29
N LEU A 78 -17.86 -9.07 -1.70
CA LEU A 78 -17.42 -10.09 -2.64
C LEU A 78 -18.19 -9.92 -3.96
N ASP A 79 -17.49 -10.10 -5.07
CA ASP A 79 -18.03 -10.05 -6.43
C ASP A 79 -18.96 -8.86 -6.72
N PRO A 80 -18.55 -7.61 -6.42
CA PRO A 80 -19.36 -6.46 -6.80
C PRO A 80 -19.40 -6.35 -8.34
N LEU A 81 -20.58 -6.12 -8.90
CA LEU A 81 -20.80 -5.89 -10.34
C LEU A 81 -20.36 -4.47 -10.73
N VAL A 82 -19.07 -4.18 -10.55
CA VAL A 82 -18.49 -2.85 -10.73
C VAL A 82 -17.33 -2.94 -11.71
N THR A 83 -17.34 -2.06 -12.72
CA THR A 83 -16.39 -2.12 -13.84
C THR A 83 -15.38 -0.98 -13.85
N ASN A 84 -15.72 0.14 -13.20
CA ASN A 84 -14.91 1.35 -13.19
C ASN A 84 -14.81 1.93 -11.77
N PHE A 85 -13.81 2.78 -11.57
CA PHE A 85 -13.52 3.35 -10.25
C PHE A 85 -14.63 4.30 -9.77
N ASP A 86 -15.30 5.02 -10.66
CA ASP A 86 -16.40 5.93 -10.29
C ASP A 86 -17.65 5.17 -9.82
N GLU A 87 -17.94 4.04 -10.45
CA GLU A 87 -18.98 3.10 -10.05
C GLU A 87 -18.62 2.44 -8.71
N LEU A 88 -17.35 2.09 -8.50
CA LEU A 88 -16.86 1.60 -7.21
C LEU A 88 -17.04 2.64 -6.11
N ASN A 89 -16.67 3.89 -6.37
CA ASN A 89 -16.82 5.00 -5.43
C ASN A 89 -18.28 5.24 -5.04
N ARG A 90 -19.19 5.24 -6.02
CA ARG A 90 -20.64 5.34 -5.78
C ARG A 90 -21.16 4.17 -4.96
N PHE A 91 -20.72 2.96 -5.28
CA PHE A 91 -21.09 1.74 -4.57
C PHE A 91 -20.61 1.79 -3.11
N LEU A 92 -19.32 2.06 -2.87
CA LEU A 92 -18.73 2.19 -1.54
C LEU A 92 -19.43 3.27 -0.71
N ARG A 93 -19.72 4.43 -1.30
CA ARG A 93 -20.45 5.51 -0.61
C ARG A 93 -21.80 5.03 -0.09
N LYS A 94 -22.58 4.32 -0.92
CA LYS A 94 -23.88 3.76 -0.53
C LYS A 94 -23.73 2.71 0.55
N THR A 95 -22.75 1.83 0.46
CA THR A 95 -22.51 0.79 1.46
C THR A 95 -22.05 1.37 2.80
N PHE A 96 -21.25 2.43 2.78
CA PHE A 96 -20.85 3.17 3.99
C PHE A 96 -22.02 3.85 4.70
N GLU A 97 -22.96 4.41 3.94
CA GLU A 97 -24.16 5.03 4.51
C GLU A 97 -25.15 3.99 5.07
N THR A 98 -25.25 2.81 4.46
CA THR A 98 -26.25 1.78 4.81
C THR A 98 -25.75 0.78 5.85
N GLU A 99 -24.63 0.11 5.58
CA GLU A 99 -24.10 -0.97 6.43
C GLU A 99 -23.32 -0.43 7.64
N LEU A 100 -22.59 0.67 7.46
CA LEU A 100 -21.76 1.27 8.52
C LEU A 100 -22.43 2.46 9.22
N SER A 101 -23.64 2.85 8.80
CA SER A 101 -24.42 3.95 9.37
C SER A 101 -23.60 5.25 9.52
N LEU A 102 -22.68 5.50 8.60
CA LEU A 102 -21.83 6.69 8.62
C LEU A 102 -22.61 7.94 8.18
N ASP A 103 -22.23 9.11 8.72
CA ASP A 103 -22.79 10.38 8.25
C ASP A 103 -22.45 10.61 6.77
N LYS A 104 -23.38 11.24 6.05
CA LYS A 104 -23.25 11.52 4.61
C LYS A 104 -22.00 12.33 4.30
N LYS A 105 -21.59 13.23 5.21
CA LYS A 105 -20.35 14.01 5.07
C LYS A 105 -19.12 13.13 5.19
N THR A 106 -19.07 12.27 6.22
CA THR A 106 -17.95 11.36 6.44
C THR A 106 -17.82 10.34 5.31
N ALA A 107 -18.93 9.75 4.85
CA ALA A 107 -18.91 8.81 3.74
C ALA A 107 -18.41 9.46 2.44
N ALA A 108 -18.84 10.70 2.15
CA ALA A 108 -18.34 11.46 1.01
C ALA A 108 -16.85 11.79 1.15
N PHE A 109 -16.41 12.20 2.34
CA PHE A 109 -15.00 12.47 2.64
C PHE A 109 -14.12 11.24 2.40
N LEU A 110 -14.52 10.06 2.89
CA LEU A 110 -13.75 8.82 2.71
C LEU A 110 -13.60 8.43 1.24
N VAL A 111 -14.65 8.59 0.43
CA VAL A 111 -14.60 8.27 -1.00
C VAL A 111 -13.76 9.28 -1.78
N ASN A 112 -13.84 10.56 -1.42
CA ASN A 112 -12.95 11.59 -1.97
C ASN A 112 -11.49 11.26 -1.62
N LEU A 113 -11.23 10.87 -0.37
CA LEU A 113 -9.91 10.46 0.09
C LEU A 113 -9.37 9.27 -0.70
N LEU A 114 -10.19 8.25 -0.98
CA LEU A 114 -9.78 7.10 -1.80
C LEU A 114 -9.44 7.50 -3.26
N SER A 115 -9.99 8.60 -3.74
CA SER A 115 -9.78 9.14 -5.08
C SER A 115 -8.57 10.07 -5.18
N GLU A 116 -7.92 10.38 -4.04
CA GLU A 116 -6.73 11.21 -4.02
C GLU A 116 -5.56 10.60 -4.81
N LYS A 117 -4.65 11.48 -5.22
CA LYS A 117 -3.48 11.12 -6.03
C LYS A 117 -2.64 10.04 -5.33
N LYS A 118 -2.34 8.98 -6.08
CA LYS A 118 -1.40 7.91 -5.70
C LYS A 118 -0.02 8.16 -6.31
N VAL A 119 0.96 8.42 -5.46
CA VAL A 119 2.35 8.74 -5.84
C VAL A 119 3.20 7.48 -5.70
N ARG A 120 3.90 7.13 -6.79
CA ARG A 120 4.94 6.09 -6.80
C ARG A 120 6.30 6.74 -6.92
N TYR A 121 7.28 6.21 -6.21
CA TYR A 121 8.66 6.66 -6.32
C TYR A 121 9.33 6.04 -7.54
N SER A 122 10.00 6.88 -8.34
CA SER A 122 10.80 6.45 -9.49
C SER A 122 12.12 5.86 -8.99
N GLY A 123 12.07 4.61 -8.51
CA GLY A 123 13.22 3.91 -7.94
C GLY A 123 13.49 2.60 -8.67
N SER A 124 14.51 2.61 -9.55
CA SER A 124 15.23 1.49 -10.19
C SER A 124 14.45 0.18 -10.42
N ASN A 125 14.24 -0.16 -11.69
CA ASN A 125 13.69 -1.43 -12.16
C ASN A 125 14.17 -2.63 -11.32
N LEU A 126 13.23 -3.36 -10.71
CA LEU A 126 13.48 -4.61 -9.98
C LEU A 126 14.44 -5.54 -10.73
N LEU A 127 14.29 -5.62 -12.06
CA LEU A 127 15.10 -6.45 -12.95
C LEU A 127 16.59 -6.06 -12.98
N ASN A 128 16.91 -4.77 -12.88
CA ASN A 128 18.29 -4.30 -12.93
C ASN A 128 19.08 -4.68 -11.66
N ARG A 129 18.38 -4.93 -10.54
CA ARG A 129 18.99 -5.28 -9.25
C ARG A 129 19.11 -6.79 -9.03
N VAL A 130 18.22 -7.60 -9.62
CA VAL A 130 18.33 -9.08 -9.57
C VAL A 130 19.57 -9.53 -10.37
N SER A 131 19.84 -8.90 -11.52
CA SER A 131 21.00 -9.23 -12.37
C SER A 131 22.35 -9.00 -11.67
N SER A 132 22.43 -8.02 -10.76
CA SER A 132 23.65 -7.69 -10.01
C SER A 132 23.83 -8.47 -8.70
N LYS A 133 22.84 -9.27 -8.27
CA LYS A 133 22.85 -9.99 -6.97
C LYS A 133 22.58 -11.51 -7.06
N LEU A 134 22.54 -12.08 -8.27
CA LEU A 134 22.55 -13.54 -8.45
C LEU A 134 23.88 -14.22 -8.03
N SER A 135 24.83 -13.48 -7.46
CA SER A 135 25.79 -14.03 -6.49
C SER A 135 25.12 -14.33 -5.14
N PHE A 136 23.91 -14.91 -5.19
CA PHE A 136 23.21 -15.43 -4.03
C PHE A 136 24.15 -16.43 -3.38
N VAL A 137 24.63 -16.08 -2.19
CA VAL A 137 25.51 -16.89 -1.36
C VAL A 137 24.92 -18.29 -1.32
N ARG A 138 25.58 -19.25 -1.99
CA ARG A 138 25.30 -20.68 -1.80
C ARG A 138 25.51 -20.96 -0.32
N ASN A 139 24.43 -21.11 0.42
CA ASN A 139 24.49 -21.51 1.82
C ASN A 139 24.90 -23.00 1.84
N PRO A 140 26.10 -23.37 2.33
CA PRO A 140 26.59 -24.75 2.23
C PRO A 140 25.76 -25.75 3.04
N ARG A 141 24.84 -25.28 3.88
CA ARG A 141 24.02 -26.13 4.76
C ARG A 141 22.81 -26.78 4.09
N TYR A 142 22.51 -26.46 2.84
CA TYR A 142 21.49 -27.16 2.05
C TYR A 142 22.14 -27.67 0.77
N SER A 143 22.96 -28.71 0.90
CA SER A 143 23.21 -29.63 -0.20
C SER A 143 21.96 -30.48 -0.40
N GLU A 144 21.42 -30.51 -1.63
CA GLU A 144 20.40 -31.50 -2.01
C GLU A 144 20.93 -32.91 -1.71
N PRO A 145 20.12 -33.82 -1.16
CA PRO A 145 20.54 -35.22 -1.06
C PRO A 145 20.71 -35.76 -2.48
N GLU A 146 21.89 -36.31 -2.77
CA GLU A 146 22.16 -37.00 -4.03
C GLU A 146 21.08 -38.06 -4.24
N ARG A 147 20.34 -37.95 -5.36
CA ARG A 147 19.43 -39.00 -5.79
C ARG A 147 20.29 -40.21 -6.14
N GLU A 148 20.27 -41.23 -5.30
CA GLU A 148 20.70 -42.57 -5.67
C GLU A 148 19.80 -43.04 -6.82
N GLU A 149 20.39 -43.14 -8.02
CA GLU A 149 19.78 -43.81 -9.17
C GLU A 149 19.81 -45.32 -8.90
N PHE A 150 18.64 -45.96 -8.97
CA PHE A 150 18.49 -47.41 -9.13
C PHE A 150 18.36 -47.76 -10.61
#